data_AF-A0A7U9XDF5-F1
#
_entry.id   AF-A0A7U9XDF5-F1
#
_cell.length_a   1.000
_cell.length_b   1.000
_cell.length_c   1.000
_cell.angle_alpha   90.00
_cell.angle_beta   90.00
_cell.angle_gamma   90.00
#
_symmetry.space_group_name_H-M   'P 1'
#
loop_
_entity.id
_entity.type
_entity.pdbx_description
1 polymer ?
#
loop_
_entity_poly.entity_id
_entity_poly.type
_entity_poly.pdbx_seq_one_letter_code
_entity_poly.pdbx_strand_id
1 'polypeptide(L)'
;MNNKNIPSGELKEGTAPVESSVSSSHEVAELKNQMLEMQMEIDILKETIKKDPGIEQTALSNMEKAVMIDALKINYSLPRLFGKLNLSKSSYYYLEKIMSQPDKYFSLRIRIKELFTVETDMVTAGYMPCSSVDTPLFPRRLSASYYPDSEPYRASR
;
A
#
# COMPACT_ATOMS: atom_id res chain seq x y z
N MET A 1 71.07 -58.45 -3.37
CA MET A 1 69.73 -57.94 -3.02
C MET A 1 69.90 -56.49 -2.57
N ASN A 2 69.42 -55.52 -3.35
CA ASN A 2 69.58 -54.08 -3.05
C ASN A 2 68.31 -53.54 -2.38
N ASN A 3 68.40 -53.13 -1.12
CA ASN A 3 67.33 -52.43 -0.39
C ASN A 3 67.67 -50.94 -0.27
N LYS A 4 67.28 -50.13 -1.26
CA LYS A 4 67.32 -48.68 -1.10
C LYS A 4 66.09 -48.24 -0.30
N ASN A 5 66.26 -47.98 0.99
CA ASN A 5 65.30 -47.18 1.76
C ASN A 5 65.49 -45.72 1.34
N ILE A 6 64.45 -45.12 0.77
CA ILE A 6 64.37 -43.67 0.54
C ILE A 6 63.59 -43.10 1.72
N PRO A 7 64.11 -42.13 2.48
CA PRO A 7 63.34 -41.49 3.53
C PRO A 7 62.25 -40.60 2.89
N SER A 8 61.00 -40.86 3.23
CA SER A 8 59.87 -40.00 2.83
C SER A 8 60.02 -38.62 3.46
N GLY A 9 60.22 -37.60 2.63
CA GLY A 9 60.21 -36.20 3.04
C GLY A 9 58.80 -35.73 3.42
N GLU A 10 58.77 -34.72 4.30
CA GLU A 10 57.58 -34.04 4.81
C GLU A 10 56.52 -33.72 3.75
N LEU A 11 55.29 -34.14 4.02
CA LEU A 11 54.10 -33.58 3.37
C LEU A 11 53.78 -32.24 4.04
N LYS A 12 54.08 -31.14 3.37
CA LYS A 12 53.53 -29.84 3.73
C LYS A 12 52.04 -29.88 3.44
N GLU A 13 51.25 -29.88 4.51
CA GLU A 13 49.80 -29.74 4.46
C GLU A 13 49.49 -28.43 3.74
N GLY A 14 48.97 -28.54 2.53
CA GLY A 14 48.53 -27.41 1.75
C GLY A 14 47.35 -26.76 2.44
N THR A 15 47.59 -25.66 3.14
CA THR A 15 46.56 -24.67 3.46
C THR A 15 46.03 -24.11 2.13
N ALA A 16 44.99 -24.75 1.61
CA ALA A 16 44.11 -24.22 0.57
C ALA A 16 42.83 -23.68 1.23
N PRO A 17 42.17 -22.68 0.60
CA PRO A 17 41.70 -21.48 1.27
C PRO A 17 40.35 -21.64 1.96
N VAL A 18 40.25 -21.11 3.18
CA VAL A 18 39.03 -21.01 4.01
C VAL A 18 37.94 -20.10 3.39
N GLU A 19 38.20 -19.50 2.23
CA GLU A 19 37.38 -18.42 1.66
C GLU A 19 36.15 -18.92 0.87
N SER A 20 36.12 -20.19 0.44
CA SER A 20 35.04 -20.70 -0.43
C SER A 20 33.72 -21.05 0.29
N SER A 21 33.72 -21.22 1.62
CA SER A 21 32.52 -21.62 2.38
C SER A 21 31.64 -20.44 2.81
N VAL A 22 32.23 -19.26 2.94
CA VAL A 22 31.53 -18.03 3.38
C VAL A 22 30.76 -17.38 2.23
N SER A 23 31.28 -17.45 0.99
CA SER A 23 30.64 -16.86 -0.19
C SER A 23 29.28 -17.47 -0.51
N SER A 24 29.16 -18.80 -0.44
CA SER A 24 27.88 -19.50 -0.67
C SER A 24 26.81 -19.15 0.38
N SER A 25 27.22 -18.92 1.64
CA SER A 25 26.27 -18.54 2.70
C SER A 25 25.72 -17.13 2.52
N HIS A 26 26.53 -16.20 2.00
CA HIS A 26 26.09 -14.83 1.71
C HIS A 26 25.08 -14.81 0.57
N GLU A 27 25.39 -15.48 -0.54
CA GLU A 27 24.51 -15.57 -1.72
C GLU A 27 23.15 -16.19 -1.37
N VAL A 28 23.13 -17.24 -0.54
CA VAL A 28 21.88 -17.86 -0.07
C VAL A 28 21.06 -16.90 0.80
N ALA A 29 21.71 -16.07 1.63
CA ALA A 29 21.02 -15.08 2.45
C ALA A 29 20.41 -13.96 1.59
N GLU A 30 21.15 -13.49 0.58
CA GLU A 30 20.66 -12.49 -0.38
C GLU A 30 19.46 -13.01 -1.17
N LEU A 31 19.52 -14.24 -1.68
CA LEU A 31 18.41 -14.87 -2.40
C LEU A 31 17.17 -15.00 -1.52
N LYS A 32 17.32 -15.38 -0.25
CA LYS A 32 16.21 -15.41 0.72
C LYS A 32 15.61 -14.02 0.94
N ASN A 33 16.44 -12.99 1.06
CA ASN A 33 15.98 -11.62 1.22
C ASN A 33 15.21 -11.11 0.00
N GLN A 34 15.68 -11.45 -1.21
CA GLN A 34 14.98 -11.15 -2.46
C GLN A 34 13.64 -11.87 -2.54
N MET A 35 13.59 -13.16 -2.18
CA MET A 35 12.34 -13.92 -2.14
C MET A 35 11.32 -13.28 -1.19
N LEU A 36 11.76 -12.87 0.00
CA LEU A 36 10.91 -12.16 0.97
C LEU A 36 10.44 -10.80 0.44
N GLU A 37 11.29 -10.09 -0.32
CA GLU A 37 10.92 -8.81 -0.94
C GLU A 37 9.81 -9.02 -1.98
N MET A 38 10.02 -9.98 -2.88
CA MET A 38 9.05 -10.30 -3.92
C MET A 38 7.72 -10.75 -3.32
N GLN A 39 7.75 -11.58 -2.26
CA GLN A 39 6.52 -12.01 -1.58
C GLN A 39 5.76 -10.84 -0.96
N MET A 40 6.48 -9.89 -0.35
CA MET A 40 5.86 -8.67 0.17
C MET A 40 5.21 -7.83 -0.93
N GLU A 41 5.86 -7.66 -2.07
CA GLU A 41 5.29 -6.91 -3.21
C GLU A 41 4.04 -7.59 -3.76
N ILE A 42 4.03 -8.92 -3.86
CA ILE A 42 2.86 -9.69 -4.28
C ILE A 42 1.70 -9.50 -3.30
N ASP A 43 1.96 -9.56 -1.99
CA ASP A 43 0.92 -9.39 -0.98
C ASP A 43 0.36 -7.96 -0.99
N ILE A 44 1.22 -6.96 -1.15
CA ILE A 44 0.83 -5.55 -1.36
C ILE A 44 -0.09 -5.44 -2.59
N LEU A 45 0.33 -5.98 -3.73
CA LEU A 45 -0.45 -6.00 -4.97
C LEU A 45 -1.81 -6.67 -4.77
N LYS A 46 -1.82 -7.83 -4.12
CA LYS A 46 -3.03 -8.60 -3.85
C LYS A 46 -4.04 -7.84 -2.99
N GLU A 47 -3.58 -7.09 -1.99
CA GLU A 47 -4.46 -6.24 -1.17
C GLU A 47 -5.02 -5.05 -1.97
N THR A 48 -4.27 -4.47 -2.90
CA THR A 48 -4.77 -3.39 -3.77
C THR A 48 -5.81 -3.86 -4.79
N ILE A 49 -5.63 -5.04 -5.38
CA ILE A 49 -6.54 -5.59 -6.41
C ILE A 49 -7.95 -5.86 -5.83
N LYS A 50 -8.07 -6.16 -4.53
CA LYS A 50 -9.36 -6.35 -3.85
C LYS A 50 -10.23 -5.08 -3.83
N LYS A 51 -9.64 -3.90 -4.04
CA LYS A 51 -10.36 -2.62 -4.04
C LYS A 51 -10.81 -2.26 -5.44
N ASP A 52 -9.88 -2.14 -6.40
CA ASP A 52 -10.20 -1.89 -7.81
C ASP A 52 -9.04 -2.31 -8.73
N PRO A 53 -9.28 -3.09 -9.80
CA PRO A 53 -8.22 -3.62 -10.68
C PRO A 53 -7.54 -2.58 -11.59
N GLY A 54 -7.86 -1.29 -11.44
CA GLY A 54 -7.35 -0.21 -12.30
C GLY A 54 -6.68 0.95 -11.55
N ILE A 55 -6.51 0.86 -10.23
CA ILE A 55 -5.86 1.93 -9.45
C ILE A 55 -4.35 1.73 -9.50
N GLU A 56 -3.66 2.72 -10.05
CA GLU A 56 -2.20 2.86 -9.94
C GLU A 56 -1.80 2.90 -8.45
N GLN A 57 -0.82 2.09 -8.04
CA GLN A 57 -0.37 2.04 -6.62
C GLN A 57 0.10 3.40 -6.09
N THR A 58 0.56 4.29 -6.98
CA THR A 58 0.95 5.67 -6.66
C THR A 58 -0.25 6.55 -6.30
N ALA A 59 -1.46 6.18 -6.72
CA ALA A 59 -2.70 6.91 -6.45
C ALA A 59 -3.37 6.51 -5.12
N LEU A 60 -2.81 5.55 -4.36
CA LEU A 60 -3.32 5.19 -3.05
C LEU A 60 -3.17 6.36 -2.07
N SER A 61 -4.27 6.71 -1.38
CA SER A 61 -4.27 7.68 -0.31
C SER A 61 -3.47 7.18 0.89
N ASN A 62 -2.98 8.10 1.73
CA ASN A 62 -2.26 7.73 2.95
C ASN A 62 -3.10 6.88 3.91
N MET A 63 -4.43 7.06 3.92
CA MET A 63 -5.35 6.24 4.71
C MET A 63 -5.38 4.79 4.21
N GLU A 64 -5.50 4.60 2.90
CA GLU A 64 -5.49 3.25 2.31
C GLU A 64 -4.17 2.54 2.55
N LYS A 65 -3.04 3.27 2.40
CA LYS A 65 -1.71 2.75 2.74
C LYS A 65 -1.63 2.30 4.20
N ALA A 66 -2.18 3.07 5.14
CA ALA A 66 -2.19 2.70 6.55
C ALA A 66 -3.02 1.43 6.82
N VAL A 67 -4.19 1.31 6.20
CA VAL A 67 -5.04 0.10 6.29
C VAL A 67 -4.31 -1.13 5.74
N MET A 68 -3.60 -0.99 4.63
CA MET A 68 -2.81 -2.07 4.05
C MET A 68 -1.65 -2.49 4.97
N ILE A 69 -0.97 -1.52 5.58
CA ILE A 69 0.09 -1.80 6.56
C ILE A 69 -0.48 -2.55 7.75
N ASP A 70 -1.66 -2.18 8.24
CA ASP A 70 -2.31 -2.86 9.36
C ASP A 70 -2.67 -4.32 9.04
N ALA A 71 -2.99 -4.64 7.78
CA ALA A 71 -3.22 -6.02 7.35
C ALA A 71 -1.90 -6.82 7.23
N LEU A 72 -0.82 -6.18 6.76
CA LEU A 72 0.45 -6.83 6.45
C LEU A 72 1.46 -6.87 7.60
N LYS A 73 1.29 -6.05 8.64
CA LYS A 73 2.22 -5.93 9.78
C LYS A 73 2.39 -7.23 10.59
N ILE A 74 1.50 -8.20 10.42
CA ILE A 74 1.60 -9.52 11.06
C ILE A 74 2.75 -10.34 10.46
N ASN A 75 2.98 -10.21 9.15
CA ASN A 75 3.93 -11.03 8.40
C ASN A 75 5.26 -10.30 8.13
N TYR A 76 5.24 -8.96 8.15
CA TYR A 76 6.36 -8.14 7.69
C TYR A 76 6.73 -7.03 8.67
N SER A 77 8.00 -6.64 8.62
CA SER A 77 8.54 -5.54 9.41
C SER A 77 8.01 -4.18 8.94
N LEU A 78 7.46 -3.38 9.86
CA LEU A 78 6.89 -2.04 9.61
C LEU A 78 7.81 -1.11 8.80
N PRO A 79 9.11 -0.93 9.13
CA PRO A 79 10.03 -0.12 8.32
C PRO A 79 10.09 -0.49 6.84
N ARG A 80 9.98 -1.78 6.51
CA ARG A 80 10.07 -2.28 5.13
C ARG A 80 8.78 -1.95 4.37
N LEU A 81 7.63 -2.11 5.03
CA LEU A 81 6.32 -1.72 4.48
C LEU A 81 6.23 -0.20 4.23
N PHE A 82 6.75 0.63 5.13
CA PHE A 82 6.80 2.09 4.95
C PHE A 82 7.57 2.49 3.69
N GLY A 83 8.72 1.85 3.45
CA GLY A 83 9.53 2.08 2.26
C GLY A 83 8.79 1.70 0.98
N LYS A 84 8.15 0.53 0.94
CA LYS A 84 7.41 0.05 -0.23
C LYS A 84 6.21 0.92 -0.59
N LEU A 85 5.46 1.38 0.41
CA LEU A 85 4.23 2.15 0.19
C LEU A 85 4.48 3.66 0.12
N ASN A 86 5.72 4.12 0.24
CA ASN A 86 6.08 5.53 0.32
C ASN A 86 5.24 6.27 1.38
N LEU A 87 5.11 5.67 2.58
CA LEU A 87 4.38 6.25 3.70
C LEU A 87 5.36 6.62 4.81
N SER A 88 5.29 7.85 5.31
CA SER A 88 6.13 8.27 6.43
C SER A 88 5.63 7.66 7.76
N LYS A 89 6.57 7.38 8.68
CA LYS A 89 6.26 6.87 10.03
C LYS A 89 5.27 7.75 10.77
N SER A 90 5.46 9.07 10.72
CA SER A 90 4.58 10.03 11.39
C SER A 90 3.17 10.01 10.83
N SER A 91 3.02 9.90 9.50
CA SER A 91 1.71 9.78 8.84
C SER A 91 0.98 8.52 9.29
N TYR A 92 1.67 7.38 9.34
CA TYR A 92 1.10 6.12 9.83
C TYR A 92 0.56 6.24 11.26
N TYR A 93 1.41 6.65 12.23
CA TYR A 93 0.99 6.73 13.63
C TYR A 93 -0.08 7.79 13.89
N TYR A 94 -0.09 8.87 13.09
CA TYR A 94 -1.18 9.85 13.13
C TYR A 94 -2.51 9.24 12.68
N LEU A 95 -2.51 8.48 11.59
CA LEU A 95 -3.69 7.82 11.06
C LEU A 95 -4.16 6.68 11.97
N GLU A 96 -3.26 5.85 12.49
CA GLU A 96 -3.57 4.82 13.48
C GLU A 96 -4.26 5.44 14.71
N LYS A 97 -3.74 6.58 15.18
CA LYS A 97 -4.38 7.34 16.26
C LYS A 97 -5.77 7.81 15.85
N ILE A 98 -5.97 8.44 14.70
CA ILE A 98 -7.29 8.88 14.24
C ILE A 98 -8.27 7.71 14.16
N MET A 99 -7.86 6.58 13.60
CA MET A 99 -8.69 5.40 13.42
C MET A 99 -9.07 4.74 14.74
N SER A 100 -8.21 4.83 15.76
CA SER A 100 -8.50 4.33 17.11
C SER A 100 -9.48 5.21 17.90
N GLN A 101 -9.59 6.49 17.54
CA GLN A 101 -10.42 7.44 18.29
C GLN A 101 -11.89 7.34 17.86
N PRO A 102 -12.83 7.43 18.81
CA PRO A 102 -14.25 7.52 18.49
C PRO A 102 -14.58 8.85 17.79
N ASP A 103 -15.51 8.84 16.83
CA ASP A 103 -15.97 10.07 16.17
C ASP A 103 -16.75 10.96 17.17
N LYS A 104 -16.13 12.06 17.57
CA LYS A 104 -16.70 13.07 18.48
C LYS A 104 -18.08 13.56 18.03
N TYR A 105 -18.34 13.61 16.73
CA TYR A 105 -19.58 14.13 16.14
C TYR A 105 -20.48 13.03 15.57
N PHE A 106 -20.27 11.77 15.95
CA PHE A 106 -21.02 10.63 15.44
C PHE A 106 -22.54 10.83 15.51
N SER A 107 -23.05 11.25 16.67
CA SER A 107 -24.48 11.49 16.88
C SER A 107 -25.02 12.64 16.01
N LEU A 108 -24.27 13.74 15.88
CA LEU A 108 -24.65 14.86 15.02
C LEU A 108 -24.67 14.46 13.55
N ARG A 109 -23.69 13.66 13.07
CA ARG A 109 -23.68 13.17 11.69
C ARG A 109 -24.88 12.28 11.39
N ILE A 110 -25.27 11.41 12.32
CA ILE A 110 -26.49 10.60 12.20
C ILE A 110 -27.70 11.52 12.09
N ARG A 111 -27.83 12.50 13.00
CA ARG A 111 -28.97 13.41 12.99
C ARG A 111 -29.08 14.22 11.70
N ILE A 112 -27.94 14.72 11.19
CA ILE A 112 -27.88 15.43 9.92
C ILE A 112 -28.33 14.51 8.78
N LYS A 113 -27.81 13.28 8.72
CA LYS A 113 -28.22 12.30 7.70
C LYS A 113 -29.72 12.05 7.75
N GLU A 114 -30.30 11.81 8.93
CA GLU A 114 -31.74 11.60 9.12
C GLU A 114 -32.56 12.76 8.57
N LEU A 115 -32.18 14.00 8.90
CA LEU A 115 -32.89 15.19 8.44
C LEU A 115 -32.92 15.28 6.90
N PHE A 116 -31.79 15.00 6.25
CA PHE A 116 -31.69 15.06 4.79
C PHE A 116 -32.27 13.82 4.08
N THR A 117 -32.36 12.65 4.73
CA THR A 117 -33.02 11.46 4.15
C THR A 117 -34.55 11.55 4.21
N VAL A 118 -35.10 12.17 5.27
CA VAL A 118 -36.55 12.34 5.40
C VAL A 118 -37.10 13.29 4.33
N GLU A 119 -36.33 14.30 3.91
CA GLU A 119 -36.73 15.18 2.81
C GLU A 119 -36.79 14.45 1.45
N THR A 120 -35.93 13.46 1.21
CA THR A 120 -35.95 12.69 -0.07
C THR A 120 -37.07 11.64 -0.15
N ASP A 121 -37.52 11.11 0.99
CA ASP A 121 -38.59 10.12 1.04
C ASP A 121 -39.99 10.75 0.84
N MET A 122 -40.18 12.00 1.29
CA MET A 122 -41.42 12.75 1.01
C MET A 122 -41.54 13.17 -0.46
N VAL A 123 -40.43 13.36 -1.17
CA VAL A 123 -40.44 13.63 -2.61
C VAL A 123 -40.75 12.35 -3.41
N THR A 124 -40.31 11.18 -2.95
CA THR A 124 -40.56 9.90 -3.63
C THR A 124 -41.98 9.36 -3.40
N ALA A 125 -42.60 9.67 -2.25
CA ALA A 125 -44.01 9.34 -2.00
C ALA A 125 -45.01 10.13 -2.88
N GLY A 126 -44.55 11.16 -3.60
CA GLY A 126 -45.32 11.93 -4.57
C GLY A 126 -45.11 11.55 -6.04
N TYR A 127 -44.15 10.67 -6.35
CA TYR A 127 -43.92 10.18 -7.70
C TYR A 127 -44.65 8.83 -7.89
N MET A 128 -45.79 8.87 -8.56
CA MET A 128 -46.31 7.68 -9.22
C MET A 128 -45.27 7.18 -10.24
N PRO A 129 -44.91 5.89 -10.25
CA PRO A 129 -44.17 5.34 -11.38
C PRO A 129 -45.16 5.30 -12.55
N CYS A 130 -45.12 6.33 -13.39
CA CYS A 130 -45.78 6.27 -14.69
C CYS A 130 -45.14 5.12 -15.47
N SER A 131 -45.83 3.99 -15.48
CA SER A 131 -45.60 2.89 -16.39
C SER A 131 -45.58 3.42 -17.82
N SER A 132 -44.48 3.14 -18.51
CA SER A 132 -44.37 3.18 -19.97
C SER A 132 -44.41 4.57 -20.62
N VAL A 133 -43.25 5.17 -20.85
CA VAL A 133 -42.76 5.53 -22.22
C VAL A 133 -41.31 6.03 -22.16
N ASP A 134 -40.45 5.31 -22.89
CA ASP A 134 -39.21 5.76 -23.55
C ASP A 134 -38.38 6.86 -22.87
N THR A 135 -37.35 6.46 -22.12
CA THR A 135 -36.21 7.33 -21.79
C THR A 135 -35.37 7.59 -23.04
N PRO A 136 -35.33 8.80 -23.61
CA PRO A 136 -34.28 9.15 -24.55
C PRO A 136 -32.95 9.25 -23.80
N LEU A 137 -31.96 8.55 -24.32
CA LEU A 137 -30.54 8.71 -24.01
C LEU A 137 -30.18 10.20 -24.01
N PHE A 138 -29.94 10.78 -22.83
CA PHE A 138 -29.29 12.08 -22.76
C PHE A 138 -27.86 11.94 -23.33
N PRO A 139 -27.48 12.77 -24.32
CA PRO A 139 -26.16 12.69 -24.93
C PRO A 139 -25.12 13.25 -23.95
N ARG A 140 -24.12 12.43 -23.62
CA ARG A 140 -22.83 12.94 -23.16
C ARG A 140 -22.18 13.75 -24.28
N ARG A 141 -21.94 15.04 -24.04
CA ARG A 141 -20.87 15.95 -24.57
C ARG A 141 -21.36 17.40 -24.43
N LEU A 142 -20.62 18.44 -24.03
CA LEU A 142 -19.19 18.73 -23.89
C LEU A 142 -18.98 19.89 -22.88
N SER A 143 -17.76 19.99 -22.37
CA SER A 143 -17.05 21.14 -21.78
C SER A 143 -17.63 22.56 -21.86
N ALA A 144 -17.54 23.31 -20.74
CA ALA A 144 -17.30 24.76 -20.65
C ALA A 144 -17.16 25.14 -19.15
N SER A 145 -15.94 25.38 -18.64
CA SER A 145 -15.37 26.72 -18.41
C SER A 145 -16.15 27.59 -17.41
N TYR A 146 -15.78 27.56 -16.11
CA TYR A 146 -15.62 28.74 -15.24
C TYR A 146 -15.15 28.32 -13.83
N TYR A 147 -13.86 28.44 -13.54
CA TYR A 147 -13.39 28.73 -12.18
C TYR A 147 -12.53 29.99 -12.31
N PRO A 148 -12.97 31.16 -11.83
CA PRO A 148 -12.09 32.30 -11.75
C PRO A 148 -11.08 32.06 -10.62
N ASP A 149 -9.81 32.22 -10.97
CA ASP A 149 -8.65 32.20 -10.10
C ASP A 149 -8.89 33.00 -8.81
N SER A 150 -8.76 32.35 -7.67
CA SER A 150 -8.52 33.03 -6.40
C SER A 150 -7.05 33.46 -6.37
N GLU A 151 -6.76 34.69 -6.79
CA GLU A 151 -5.45 35.31 -6.55
C GLU A 151 -5.14 35.34 -5.04
N PRO A 152 -3.91 35.00 -4.62
CA PRO A 152 -3.51 35.13 -3.23
C PRO A 152 -3.11 36.58 -2.90
N TYR A 153 -3.60 37.04 -1.74
CA TYR A 153 -3.22 38.25 -1.02
C TYR A 153 -1.72 38.59 -1.16
N ARG A 154 -1.42 39.70 -1.84
CA ARG A 154 -0.12 40.36 -1.81
C ARG A 154 0.01 41.12 -0.49
N ALA A 155 0.82 40.61 0.44
CA ALA A 155 1.20 41.30 1.66
C ALA A 155 2.01 42.58 1.31
N SER A 156 1.48 43.74 1.69
CA SER A 156 2.21 45.01 1.65
C SER A 156 3.30 45.02 2.73
N ARG A 157 4.52 45.36 2.32
CA ARG A 157 5.56 45.92 3.19
C ARG A 157 5.41 47.42 3.23
#